data_AF-A0A932FF31-F1
#
_entry.id   AF-A0A932FF31-F1
#
_cell.length_a   1.000
_cell.length_b   1.000
_cell.length_c   1.000
_cell.angle_alpha   90.00
_cell.angle_beta   90.00
_cell.angle_gamma   90.00
#
_symmetry.space_group_name_H-M   'P 1'
#
loop_
_entity.id
_entity.type
_entity.pdbx_description
1 polymer ?
#
loop_
_entity_poly.entity_id
_entity_poly.type
_entity_poly.pdbx_seq_one_letter_code
_entity_poly.pdbx_strand_id
1 'polypeptide(L)'
;MNPARPTLGCVRPQAVCRALLREYERQWRRAGGHATRHPLRLKMDKLPAWCSQDLEADAFETRLAATIQSEDVGESLLAEELTALWRYVQREGSLPFNDNEPSRG
;
A
#
# COMPACT_ATOMS: atom_id res chain seq x y z
N MET A 1 19.08 4.61 -31.77
CA MET A 1 19.60 4.57 -30.39
C MET A 1 18.45 4.93 -29.46
N ASN A 2 17.87 3.93 -28.78
CA ASN A 2 16.82 4.18 -27.78
C ASN A 2 17.49 4.69 -26.50
N PRO A 3 17.10 5.84 -25.94
CA PRO A 3 17.56 6.21 -24.62
C PRO A 3 17.02 5.16 -23.64
N ALA A 4 17.92 4.58 -22.84
CA ALA A 4 17.57 3.72 -21.72
C ALA A 4 16.49 4.42 -20.91
N ARG A 5 15.29 3.82 -20.84
CA ARG A 5 14.28 4.22 -19.87
C ARG A 5 14.97 4.22 -18.50
N PRO A 6 14.82 5.26 -17.68
CA PRO A 6 15.34 5.22 -16.32
C PRO A 6 14.81 3.92 -15.70
N THR A 7 15.73 3.09 -15.22
CA THR A 7 15.42 1.93 -14.39
C THR A 7 14.46 2.45 -13.33
N LEU A 8 13.19 2.05 -13.42
CA LEU A 8 12.16 2.37 -12.44
C LEU A 8 12.78 2.07 -11.09
N GLY A 9 13.09 3.12 -10.33
CA GLY A 9 13.79 3.03 -9.06
C GLY A 9 13.09 1.96 -8.24
N CYS A 10 13.85 0.93 -7.86
CA CYS A 10 13.37 -0.31 -7.26
C CYS A 10 12.44 -0.02 -6.06
N VAL A 11 11.14 0.13 -6.31
CA VAL A 11 10.20 0.41 -5.23
C VAL A 11 10.00 -0.88 -4.48
N ARG A 12 10.48 -0.91 -3.24
CA ARG A 12 10.30 -2.08 -2.38
C ARG A 12 8.84 -2.19 -1.95
N PRO A 13 8.23 -3.38 -2.00
CA PRO A 13 6.88 -3.61 -1.48
C PRO A 13 6.67 -3.07 -0.06
N GLN A 14 7.68 -3.18 0.79
CA GLN A 14 7.67 -2.63 2.15
C GLN A 14 7.45 -1.11 2.19
N ALA A 15 8.03 -0.35 1.26
CA ALA A 15 7.85 1.10 1.20
C ALA A 15 6.39 1.45 0.88
N VAL A 16 5.77 0.72 -0.04
CA VAL A 16 4.36 0.88 -0.40
C VAL A 16 3.44 0.53 0.78
N CYS A 17 3.69 -0.60 1.45
CA CYS A 17 2.88 -1.02 2.58
C CYS A 17 3.00 -0.05 3.76
N ARG A 18 4.21 0.46 4.06
CA ARG A 18 4.43 1.47 5.11
C ARG A 18 3.74 2.80 4.80
N ALA A 19 3.79 3.25 3.55
CA ALA A 19 3.13 4.49 3.14
C ALA A 19 1.60 4.37 3.27
N LEU A 20 1.04 3.23 2.86
CA LEU A 20 -0.39 2.97 2.98
C LEU A 20 -0.82 2.91 4.46
N LEU A 21 -0.01 2.30 5.33
CA LEU A 21 -0.26 2.26 6.77
C LEU A 21 -0.33 3.67 7.37
N ARG A 22 0.63 4.54 7.01
CA ARG A 22 0.65 5.94 7.44
C ARG A 22 -0.58 6.71 6.96
N GLU A 23 -1.01 6.48 5.72
CA GLU A 23 -2.20 7.13 5.18
C GLU A 23 -3.48 6.65 5.90
N TYR A 24 -3.61 5.35 6.20
CA TYR A 24 -4.72 4.87 7.02
C TYR A 24 -4.69 5.45 8.43
N GLU A 25 -3.52 5.55 9.07
CA GLU A 25 -3.38 6.22 10.36
C GLU A 25 -3.82 7.69 10.29
N ARG A 26 -3.46 8.40 9.22
CA ARG A 26 -3.86 9.79 8.99
C ARG A 26 -5.38 9.91 8.82
N GLN A 27 -5.98 9.04 8.00
CA GLN A 27 -7.44 9.00 7.80
C GLN A 27 -8.18 8.65 9.08
N TRP A 28 -7.67 7.68 9.84
CA TRP A 28 -8.21 7.28 11.13
C TRP A 28 -8.22 8.45 12.14
N ARG A 29 -7.10 9.18 12.24
CA ARG A 29 -6.99 10.37 13.09
C ARG A 29 -7.95 11.48 12.65
N ARG A 30 -8.13 11.70 11.35
CA ARG A 30 -9.07 12.71 10.80
C ARG A 30 -10.53 12.36 11.02
N ALA A 31 -10.88 11.08 11.01
CA ALA A 31 -12.24 10.61 11.20
C ALA A 31 -12.72 10.69 12.66
N GLY A 32 -11.94 11.25 13.59
CA GLY A 32 -12.29 11.34 15.00
C GLY A 32 -12.29 9.99 15.73
N GLY A 33 -11.74 8.94 15.10
CA GLY A 33 -11.34 7.65 15.67
C GLY A 33 -12.17 7.06 16.81
N HIS A 34 -13.40 6.55 16.58
CA HIS A 34 -14.13 5.86 17.66
C HIS A 34 -14.99 4.65 17.27
N ALA A 35 -14.93 4.14 16.04
CA ALA A 35 -15.65 2.91 15.69
C ALA A 35 -14.71 1.69 15.62
N THR A 36 -14.75 0.82 16.63
CA THR A 36 -13.94 -0.43 16.69
C THR A 36 -14.18 -1.37 15.49
N ARG A 37 -15.32 -1.22 14.79
CA ARG A 37 -15.68 -1.96 13.57
C ARG A 37 -15.50 -1.15 12.28
N HIS A 38 -14.66 -0.12 12.30
CA HIS A 38 -14.41 0.65 11.09
C HIS A 38 -13.55 -0.17 10.11
N PRO A 39 -13.89 -0.23 8.81
CA PRO A 39 -13.11 -0.95 7.80
C PRO A 39 -11.62 -0.57 7.77
N LEU A 40 -11.29 0.71 8.01
CA LEU A 40 -9.90 1.16 8.15
C LEU A 40 -9.14 0.45 9.28
N ARG A 41 -9.78 0.17 10.42
CA ARG A 41 -9.10 -0.48 11.55
C ARG A 41 -8.73 -1.92 11.21
N LEU A 42 -9.63 -2.66 10.55
CA LEU A 42 -9.38 -4.01 10.08
C LEU A 42 -8.19 -4.04 9.10
N LYS A 43 -8.15 -3.10 8.15
CA LYS A 43 -7.04 -2.96 7.20
C LYS A 43 -5.72 -2.62 7.91
N MET A 44 -5.74 -1.69 8.86
CA MET A 44 -4.56 -1.31 9.66
C MET A 44 -4.03 -2.44 10.54
N ASP A 45 -4.88 -3.35 11.03
CA ASP A 45 -4.45 -4.49 11.84
C ASP A 45 -3.82 -5.59 10.95
N LYS A 46 -4.27 -5.74 9.70
CA LYS A 46 -3.76 -6.75 8.75
C LYS A 46 -2.51 -6.29 7.99
N LEU A 47 -2.43 -5.03 7.62
CA LEU A 47 -1.34 -4.46 6.80
C LEU A 47 0.08 -4.64 7.39
N PRO A 48 0.32 -4.60 8.71
CA PRO A 48 1.64 -4.87 9.29
C PRO A 48 2.22 -6.24 8.92
N ALA A 49 1.38 -7.28 8.81
CA ALA A 49 1.81 -8.62 8.38
C ALA A 49 2.24 -8.68 6.91
N TRP A 50 1.83 -7.69 6.11
CA TRP A 50 2.32 -7.47 4.75
C TRP A 50 3.62 -6.64 4.76
N CYS A 51 3.68 -5.60 5.60
CA CYS A 51 4.85 -4.75 5.77
C CYS A 51 6.09 -5.46 6.34
N SER A 52 5.90 -6.51 7.14
CA SER A 52 6.98 -7.18 7.87
C SER A 52 7.71 -8.25 7.05
N GLN A 53 7.18 -8.63 5.88
CA GLN A 53 7.81 -9.60 5.02
C GLN A 53 8.76 -8.92 4.04
N ASP A 54 9.96 -9.47 3.91
CA ASP A 54 10.89 -9.07 2.86
C ASP A 54 10.57 -9.88 1.61
N LEU A 55 9.61 -9.36 0.85
CA LEU A 55 9.19 -9.94 -0.42
C LEU A 55 9.82 -9.15 -1.56
N GLU A 56 10.40 -9.88 -2.51
CA GLU A 56 10.71 -9.36 -3.83
C GLU A 56 9.42 -8.93 -4.55
N ALA A 57 9.56 -8.01 -5.51
CA ALA A 57 8.46 -7.43 -6.28
C ALA A 57 7.49 -8.49 -6.86
N ASP A 58 8.02 -9.52 -7.51
CA ASP A 58 7.22 -10.57 -8.15
C ASP A 58 6.50 -11.47 -7.13
N ALA A 59 7.15 -11.75 -6.00
CA ALA A 59 6.57 -12.53 -4.91
C ALA A 59 5.44 -11.75 -4.22
N PHE A 60 5.60 -10.43 -4.09
CA PHE A 60 4.56 -9.55 -3.57
C PHE A 60 3.34 -9.50 -4.50
N GLU A 61 3.54 -9.36 -5.81
CA GLU A 61 2.43 -9.36 -6.78
C GLU A 61 1.70 -10.71 -6.83
N THR A 62 2.43 -11.82 -6.79
CA THR A 62 1.85 -13.17 -6.70
C THR A 62 1.00 -13.34 -5.45
N ARG A 63 1.50 -12.86 -4.30
CA ARG A 63 0.77 -12.90 -3.04
C ARG A 63 -0.50 -12.04 -3.09
N LEU A 64 -0.43 -10.84 -3.66
CA LEU A 64 -1.60 -9.98 -3.84
C LEU A 64 -2.66 -10.66 -4.70
N ALA A 65 -2.28 -11.25 -5.83
CA ALA A 65 -3.19 -11.99 -6.70
C ALA A 65 -3.88 -13.17 -5.98
N ALA A 66 -3.14 -13.89 -5.15
CA ALA A 66 -3.69 -14.98 -4.35
C ALA A 66 -4.66 -14.46 -3.25
N THR A 67 -4.32 -13.36 -2.58
CA THR A 67 -5.15 -12.82 -1.49
C THR A 67 -6.42 -12.14 -1.96
N ILE A 68 -6.47 -11.60 -3.19
CA ILE A 68 -7.73 -11.07 -3.76
C ILE A 68 -8.84 -12.14 -3.72
N GLN A 69 -8.49 -13.42 -3.87
CA GLN A 69 -9.43 -14.55 -3.82
C GLN A 69 -9.67 -15.10 -2.40
N SER A 70 -9.17 -14.45 -1.35
CA SER A 70 -9.34 -14.88 0.03
C SER A 70 -10.80 -14.77 0.48
N GLU A 71 -11.26 -15.72 1.30
CA GLU A 71 -12.57 -15.67 1.96
C GLU A 71 -12.62 -14.62 3.09
N ASP A 72 -11.46 -14.15 3.57
CA ASP A 72 -11.37 -13.02 4.49
C ASP A 72 -11.57 -11.71 3.71
N VAL A 73 -12.76 -11.13 3.84
CA VAL A 73 -13.16 -9.87 3.18
C VAL A 73 -12.18 -8.73 3.50
N GLY A 74 -11.62 -8.69 4.70
CA GLY A 74 -10.65 -7.65 5.08
C GLY A 74 -9.33 -7.80 4.32
N GLU A 75 -8.87 -9.04 4.13
CA GLU A 75 -7.66 -9.34 3.37
C GLU A 75 -7.85 -9.16 1.86
N SER A 76 -8.99 -9.59 1.31
CA SER A 76 -9.32 -9.39 -0.10
C SER A 76 -9.39 -7.90 -0.44
N LEU A 77 -10.12 -7.10 0.34
CA LEU A 77 -10.20 -5.64 0.15
C LEU A 77 -8.84 -4.95 0.31
N LEU A 78 -8.00 -5.40 1.25
CA LEU A 78 -6.65 -4.86 1.41
C LEU A 78 -5.77 -5.20 0.20
N ALA A 79 -5.86 -6.43 -0.32
CA ALA A 79 -5.09 -6.87 -1.48
C ALA A 79 -5.49 -6.14 -2.77
N GLU A 80 -6.78 -5.86 -2.97
CA GLU A 80 -7.24 -5.03 -4.09
C GLU A 80 -6.64 -3.62 -4.05
N GLU A 81 -6.70 -2.97 -2.88
CA GLU A 81 -6.15 -1.62 -2.70
C GLU A 81 -4.62 -1.58 -2.86
N LEU A 82 -3.92 -2.56 -2.27
CA LEU A 82 -2.47 -2.70 -2.44
C LEU A 82 -2.09 -2.98 -3.89
N THR A 83 -2.87 -3.79 -4.63
CA THR A 83 -2.61 -4.09 -6.05
C THR A 83 -2.73 -2.84 -6.91
N ALA A 84 -3.79 -2.06 -6.72
CA ALA A 84 -3.99 -0.81 -7.45
C ALA A 84 -2.84 0.17 -7.18
N LEU A 85 -2.46 0.32 -5.90
CA LEU A 85 -1.37 1.19 -5.48
C LEU A 85 -0.01 0.72 -6.02
N TRP A 86 0.28 -0.57 -5.93
CA TRP A 86 1.51 -1.18 -6.43
C TRP A 86 1.68 -0.94 -7.93
N ARG A 87 0.64 -1.17 -8.72
CA ARG A 87 0.64 -0.91 -10.17
C ARG A 87 0.80 0.57 -10.50
N TYR A 88 0.16 1.46 -9.72
CA TYR A 88 0.35 2.90 -9.87
C TYR A 88 1.82 3.28 -9.64
N VAL A 89 2.41 2.79 -8.55
CA VAL A 89 3.79 3.10 -8.19
C VAL A 89 4.79 2.52 -9.20
N GLN A 90 4.53 1.32 -9.74
CA GLN A 90 5.34 0.77 -10.82
C GLN A 90 5.26 1.61 -12.10
N ARG A 91 4.12 2.25 -12.38
CA ARG A 91 3.94 3.08 -13.57
C ARG A 91 4.51 4.48 -13.42
N GLU A 92 4.23 5.12 -12.29
CA GLU A 92 4.58 6.53 -12.03
C GLU A 92 5.94 6.68 -11.33
N GLY A 93 6.47 5.61 -10.73
CA GLY A 93 7.72 5.62 -9.97
C GLY A 93 7.61 6.25 -8.57
N SER A 94 6.42 6.71 -8.16
CA SER A 94 6.18 7.36 -6.87
C SER A 94 4.81 7.03 -6.29
N LEU A 95 4.69 7.16 -4.96
CA LEU A 95 3.42 7.01 -4.26
C LEU A 95 2.50 8.21 -4.55
N PRO A 96 1.18 7.99 -4.73
CA PRO A 96 0.20 9.05 -4.97
C PRO A 96 -0.07 9.92 -3.75
N PHE A 97 0.35 9.48 -2.56
CA PHE A 97 0.30 10.22 -1.31
C PHE A 97 1.75 10.54 -0.94
N ASN A 98 2.15 11.79 -1.14
CA ASN A 98 3.48 12.27 -0.81
C ASN A 98 3.72 12.18 0.72
N ASP A 99 4.84 11.61 1.14
CA ASP A 99 5.42 11.80 2.49
C ASP A 99 5.91 13.27 2.66
N ASN A 100 6.01 14.01 1.54
CA ASN A 100 6.34 15.44 1.44
C ASN A 100 5.10 16.29 1.12
N GLU A 101 4.14 16.41 2.04
CA GLU A 101 3.44 17.70 2.15
C GLU A 101 4.31 18.60 3.06
N PRO A 102 5.16 19.50 2.54
CA PRO A 102 5.47 20.68 3.32
C PRO A 102 4.13 21.40 3.50
N SER A 103 3.76 21.63 4.75
CA SER A 103 2.63 22.48 5.12
C SER A 103 2.62 23.71 4.21
N ARG A 104 1.64 23.80 3.31
CA ARG A 104 1.32 25.07 2.67
C ARG A 104 0.70 25.93 3.76
N GLY A 105 1.51 26.88 4.25
CA GLY A 105 1.08 27.96 5.12
C GLY A 105 0.17 28.95 4.44
#